data_AF-A0A1F5MHP1-F1
#
_entry.id   AF-A0A1F5MHP1-F1
#
_cell.length_a   1.000
_cell.length_b   1.000
_cell.length_c   1.000
_cell.angle_alpha   90.00
_cell.angle_beta   90.00
_cell.angle_gamma   90.00
#
_symmetry.space_group_name_H-M   'P 1'
#
loop_
_entity.id
_entity.type
_entity.pdbx_description
1 polymer ?
#
loop_
_entity_poly.entity_id
_entity_poly.type
_entity_poly.pdbx_seq_one_letter_code
_entity_poly.pdbx_strand_id
1 'polypeptide(L)'
;MIDMGPLLFLQLPLLLMGFNFLVKRTDFSHEYKLFVVWIALGVLPSGLTFESYSPHRMIIVFTLLNILSGIGVFWLWQKINSMKLYKIVIILILTVLLVFNEIYFFHIYFVSNPYEKSEYIQYPFKQVAEFVWSQYGNFDSIVVDPLFGGDAPFVATAAQYYLAYFGNYPPSEFQKQYKTGNKERETVFDKFSIRKIVWIEDQHLKNTLFIGSWLSLPIQSINKDRIIKIFYSYDGKPAFYAVKL
;
A
#
# COMPACT_ATOMS: atom_id res chain seq x y z
N MET A 1 4.94 -11.87 -0.20
CA MET A 1 3.72 -12.42 0.43
C MET A 1 3.75 -13.91 0.20
N ILE A 2 4.30 -14.63 1.16
CA ILE A 2 3.85 -15.99 1.40
C ILE A 2 2.47 -15.83 2.04
N ASP A 3 1.41 -16.01 1.26
CA ASP A 3 0.04 -16.43 1.64
C ASP A 3 -0.46 -16.09 3.05
N MET A 4 -0.46 -14.81 3.45
CA MET A 4 -1.12 -14.41 4.69
C MET A 4 -2.27 -13.46 4.43
N GLY A 5 -3.46 -13.93 4.81
CA GLY A 5 -4.67 -13.14 4.81
C GLY A 5 -4.65 -12.06 5.91
N PRO A 6 -5.58 -11.11 5.85
CA PRO A 6 -5.65 -9.97 6.76
C PRO A 6 -6.18 -10.30 8.17
N LEU A 7 -6.49 -11.58 8.45
CA LEU A 7 -7.03 -12.03 9.74
C LEU A 7 -5.92 -12.69 10.56
N LEU A 8 -5.95 -12.45 11.87
CA LEU A 8 -5.02 -13.10 12.79
C LEU A 8 -5.36 -14.58 12.90
N PHE A 9 -4.37 -15.46 13.07
CA PHE A 9 -4.62 -16.89 13.25
C PHE A 9 -5.52 -17.18 14.46
N LEU A 10 -5.33 -16.44 15.55
CA LEU A 10 -6.17 -16.54 16.76
C LEU A 10 -7.63 -16.10 16.51
N GLN A 11 -7.86 -15.31 15.46
CA GLN A 11 -9.18 -14.77 15.15
C GLN A 11 -10.13 -15.87 14.67
N LEU A 12 -9.64 -16.88 13.95
CA LEU A 12 -10.49 -17.96 13.42
C LEU A 12 -11.29 -18.72 14.51
N PRO A 13 -10.68 -19.26 15.58
CA PRO A 13 -11.45 -19.91 16.63
C PRO A 13 -12.42 -18.96 17.35
N LEU A 14 -12.05 -17.68 17.52
CA LEU A 14 -12.92 -16.67 18.13
C LEU A 14 -14.13 -16.35 17.24
N LEU A 15 -13.93 -16.24 15.92
CA LEU A 15 -15.00 -16.08 14.93
C LEU A 15 -16.00 -17.24 15.02
N LEU A 16 -15.51 -18.47 15.07
CA LEU A 16 -16.36 -19.65 15.19
C LEU A 16 -17.14 -19.67 16.51
N MET A 17 -16.51 -19.28 17.63
CA MET A 17 -17.17 -19.14 18.92
C MET A 17 -18.27 -18.06 18.89
N GLY A 18 -17.97 -16.90 18.31
CA GLY A 18 -18.92 -15.79 18.18
C GLY A 18 -20.11 -16.16 17.29
N PHE A 19 -19.85 -16.82 16.17
CA PHE A 19 -20.90 -17.31 15.27
C PHE A 19 -21.81 -18.33 15.96
N ASN A 20 -21.22 -19.34 16.61
CA ASN A 20 -21.95 -20.36 17.36
C ASN A 20 -22.77 -19.76 18.52
N PHE A 21 -22.26 -18.73 19.18
CA PHE A 21 -22.99 -18.02 20.23
C PHE A 21 -24.21 -17.27 19.69
N LEU A 22 -24.07 -16.55 18.56
CA LEU A 22 -25.17 -15.81 17.93
C LEU A 22 -26.26 -16.74 17.39
N VAL A 23 -25.90 -17.83 16.70
CA VAL A 23 -26.87 -18.75 16.09
C VAL A 23 -27.71 -19.49 17.13
N LYS A 24 -27.15 -19.76 18.32
CA LYS A 24 -27.85 -20.47 19.40
C LYS A 24 -28.78 -19.59 20.25
N ARG A 25 -28.76 -18.28 20.04
CA ARG A 25 -29.53 -17.29 20.80
C ARG A 25 -30.82 -16.95 20.06
N THR A 26 -31.97 -17.35 20.60
CA THR A 26 -33.29 -17.09 19.99
C THR A 26 -33.71 -15.61 20.10
N ASP A 27 -33.19 -14.93 21.11
CA ASP A 27 -33.28 -13.49 21.36
C ASP A 27 -32.52 -12.65 20.32
N PHE A 28 -31.53 -13.22 19.63
CA PHE A 28 -30.68 -12.51 18.65
C PHE A 28 -31.09 -12.75 17.19
N SER A 29 -32.38 -13.05 16.95
CA SER A 29 -32.86 -13.50 15.64
C SER A 29 -32.83 -12.44 14.53
N HIS A 30 -32.71 -11.15 14.88
CA HIS A 30 -32.61 -10.04 13.92
C HIS A 30 -31.15 -9.64 13.69
N GLU A 31 -30.33 -9.77 14.72
CA GLU A 31 -28.93 -9.41 14.76
C GLU A 31 -28.11 -10.34 13.86
N TYR A 32 -28.32 -11.66 13.92
CA TYR A 32 -27.62 -12.57 13.00
C TYR A 32 -27.96 -12.27 11.53
N LYS A 33 -29.21 -11.86 11.24
CA LYS A 33 -29.63 -11.49 9.88
C LYS A 33 -28.92 -10.23 9.42
N LEU A 34 -28.76 -9.24 10.31
CA LEU A 34 -27.97 -8.04 10.05
C LEU A 34 -26.52 -8.42 9.69
N PHE A 35 -25.88 -9.31 10.45
CA PHE A 35 -24.52 -9.77 10.13
C PHE A 35 -24.44 -10.41 8.73
N VAL A 36 -25.37 -11.31 8.40
CA VAL A 36 -25.39 -11.98 7.08
C VAL A 36 -25.58 -10.97 5.94
N VAL A 37 -26.56 -10.06 6.08
CA VAL A 37 -26.81 -9.01 5.09
C VAL A 37 -25.59 -8.10 4.96
N TRP A 38 -24.95 -7.75 6.07
CA TRP A 38 -23.80 -6.86 6.07
C TRP A 38 -22.56 -7.50 5.43
N ILE A 39 -22.30 -8.79 5.65
CA ILE A 39 -21.26 -9.52 4.92
C ILE A 39 -21.59 -9.54 3.43
N ALA A 40 -22.81 -9.93 3.07
CA ALA A 40 -23.23 -10.03 1.67
C ALA A 40 -23.06 -8.70 0.94
N LEU A 41 -23.55 -7.59 1.53
CA LEU A 41 -23.39 -6.25 0.97
C LEU A 41 -21.94 -5.77 0.99
N GLY A 42 -21.17 -6.13 2.02
CA GLY A 42 -19.76 -5.74 2.16
C GLY A 42 -18.81 -6.40 1.17
N VAL A 43 -19.19 -7.54 0.57
CA VAL A 43 -18.41 -8.17 -0.51
C VAL A 43 -18.69 -7.50 -1.88
N LEU A 44 -19.86 -6.90 -2.07
CA LEU A 44 -20.28 -6.34 -3.36
C LEU A 44 -19.27 -5.33 -3.94
N PRO A 45 -18.72 -4.36 -3.18
CA PRO A 45 -17.77 -3.40 -3.73
C PRO A 45 -16.52 -4.06 -4.31
N SER A 46 -16.06 -5.20 -3.76
CA SER A 46 -14.90 -5.91 -4.33
C SER A 46 -15.30 -6.82 -5.50
N GLY A 47 -16.53 -7.32 -5.55
CA GLY A 47 -17.01 -8.16 -6.65
C GLY A 47 -17.37 -7.39 -7.92
N LEU A 48 -17.68 -6.10 -7.79
CA LEU A 48 -18.13 -5.24 -8.91
C LEU A 48 -17.00 -4.44 -9.57
N THR A 49 -15.75 -4.61 -9.14
CA THR A 49 -14.62 -3.87 -9.71
C THR A 49 -13.82 -4.67 -10.72
N PHE A 50 -13.24 -3.98 -11.70
CA PHE A 50 -12.45 -4.57 -12.79
C PHE A 50 -11.05 -5.07 -12.38
N GLU A 51 -10.58 -4.70 -11.19
CA GLU A 51 -9.28 -5.14 -10.69
C GLU A 51 -9.40 -6.45 -9.89
N SER A 52 -8.28 -7.16 -9.74
CA SER A 52 -8.18 -8.34 -8.88
C SER A 52 -8.75 -8.08 -7.49
N TYR A 53 -9.42 -9.08 -6.90
CA TYR A 53 -10.08 -9.00 -5.61
C TYR A 53 -9.26 -8.22 -4.58
N SER A 54 -9.76 -7.06 -4.19
CA SER A 54 -9.02 -6.13 -3.35
C SER A 54 -9.59 -6.18 -1.93
N PRO A 55 -8.81 -6.66 -0.94
CA PRO A 55 -9.27 -6.69 0.45
C PRO A 55 -9.65 -5.29 0.98
N HIS A 56 -9.02 -4.23 0.48
CA HIS A 56 -9.33 -2.85 0.89
C HIS A 56 -10.79 -2.45 0.59
N ARG A 57 -11.39 -3.00 -0.47
CA ARG A 57 -12.81 -2.79 -0.83
C ARG A 57 -13.78 -3.61 0.01
N MET A 58 -13.28 -4.52 0.85
CA MET A 58 -14.06 -5.34 1.79
C MET A 58 -13.83 -4.93 3.25
N ILE A 59 -13.30 -3.73 3.52
CA ILE A 59 -12.94 -3.28 4.88
C ILE A 59 -14.13 -3.31 5.86
N ILE A 60 -15.34 -3.12 5.34
CA ILE A 60 -16.58 -3.26 6.09
C ILE A 60 -16.76 -4.69 6.61
N VAL A 61 -16.45 -5.71 5.81
CA VAL A 61 -16.50 -7.12 6.23
C VAL A 61 -15.48 -7.40 7.32
N PHE A 62 -14.26 -6.87 7.20
CA PHE A 62 -13.24 -7.03 8.25
C PHE A 62 -13.65 -6.40 9.58
N THR A 63 -14.32 -5.24 9.55
CA THR A 63 -14.89 -4.62 10.75
C THR A 63 -15.86 -5.56 11.44
N LEU A 64 -16.74 -6.19 10.66
CA LEU A 64 -17.72 -7.14 11.20
C LEU A 64 -17.07 -8.41 11.77
N LEU A 65 -16.06 -8.95 11.09
CA LEU A 65 -15.31 -10.10 11.59
C LEU A 65 -14.64 -9.78 12.94
N ASN A 66 -14.15 -8.55 13.14
CA ASN A 66 -13.64 -8.12 14.44
C ASN A 66 -14.74 -8.07 15.52
N ILE A 67 -15.93 -7.57 15.20
CA ILE A 67 -17.07 -7.58 16.14
C ILE A 67 -17.43 -9.03 16.51
N LEU A 68 -17.54 -9.92 15.52
CA LEU A 68 -17.85 -11.33 15.74
C LEU A 68 -16.78 -12.03 16.59
N SER A 69 -15.51 -11.69 16.39
CA SER A 69 -14.40 -12.17 17.23
C SER A 69 -14.56 -11.69 18.67
N GLY A 70 -14.95 -10.43 18.89
CA GLY A 70 -15.23 -9.88 20.22
C GLY A 70 -16.39 -10.59 20.93
N ILE A 71 -17.44 -10.97 20.20
CA ILE A 71 -18.52 -11.81 20.72
C ILE A 71 -18.00 -13.19 21.12
N GLY A 72 -17.10 -13.77 20.32
CA GLY A 72 -16.39 -15.01 20.67
C GLY A 72 -15.58 -14.90 21.96
N VAL A 73 -14.84 -13.81 22.14
CA VAL A 73 -14.11 -13.51 23.39
C VAL A 73 -15.08 -13.39 24.56
N PHE A 74 -16.20 -12.69 24.40
CA PHE A 74 -17.22 -12.55 25.44
C PHE A 74 -17.83 -13.90 25.84
N TRP A 75 -18.11 -14.76 24.87
CA TRP A 75 -18.59 -16.11 25.13
C TRP A 75 -17.55 -16.95 25.89
N LEU A 76 -16.28 -16.90 25.44
CA LEU A 76 -15.18 -17.59 26.10
C LEU A 76 -15.03 -17.10 27.55
N TRP A 77 -15.12 -15.78 27.76
CA TRP A 77 -15.06 -15.17 29.09
C TRP A 77 -16.13 -15.74 30.02
N GLN A 78 -17.39 -15.85 29.57
CA GLN A 78 -18.46 -16.44 30.39
C GLN A 78 -18.17 -17.87 30.82
N LYS A 79 -17.48 -18.66 29.98
CA LYS A 79 -17.12 -20.05 30.30
C LYS A 79 -15.97 -20.17 31.29
N ILE A 80 -14.96 -19.32 31.15
CA ILE A 80 -13.75 -19.41 31.98
C ILE A 80 -13.86 -18.60 33.28
N ASN A 81 -14.81 -17.66 33.40
CA ASN A 81 -14.87 -16.75 34.55
C ASN A 81 -15.08 -17.46 35.90
N SER A 82 -15.72 -18.63 35.91
CA SER A 82 -15.91 -19.47 37.11
C SER A 82 -14.69 -20.33 37.45
N MET A 83 -13.70 -20.45 36.56
CA MET A 83 -12.57 -21.38 36.69
C MET A 83 -11.33 -20.68 37.27
N LYS A 84 -11.31 -20.34 38.57
CA LYS A 84 -10.29 -19.46 39.19
C LYS A 84 -8.84 -19.68 38.72
N LEU A 85 -8.29 -20.90 38.87
CA LEU A 85 -6.90 -21.21 38.48
C LEU A 85 -6.71 -21.29 36.96
N TYR A 86 -7.59 -22.00 36.26
CA TYR A 86 -7.50 -22.18 34.80
C TYR A 86 -7.73 -20.88 34.03
N LYS A 87 -8.51 -19.95 34.57
CA LYS A 87 -8.75 -18.62 33.98
C LYS A 87 -7.44 -17.87 33.77
N ILE A 88 -6.58 -17.82 34.78
CA ILE A 88 -5.30 -17.11 34.72
C ILE A 88 -4.41 -17.75 33.64
N VAL A 89 -4.34 -19.08 33.62
CA VAL A 89 -3.55 -19.83 32.62
C VAL A 89 -4.07 -19.58 31.20
N ILE A 90 -5.40 -19.65 30.98
CA ILE A 90 -6.01 -19.41 29.68
C ILE A 90 -5.77 -17.98 29.20
N ILE A 91 -5.96 -16.98 30.07
CA ILE A 91 -5.68 -15.58 29.74
C ILE A 91 -4.21 -15.41 29.37
N LEU A 92 -3.28 -15.97 30.17
CA LEU A 92 -1.85 -15.90 29.89
C LEU A 92 -1.51 -16.50 28.52
N ILE A 93 -2.04 -17.68 28.20
CA ILE A 93 -1.84 -18.33 26.89
C ILE A 93 -2.36 -17.43 25.77
N LEU A 94 -3.58 -16.90 25.89
CA LEU A 94 -4.16 -16.01 24.88
C LEU A 94 -3.33 -14.73 24.70
N THR A 95 -2.85 -14.14 25.80
CA THR A 95 -1.98 -12.97 25.76
C THR A 95 -0.65 -13.28 25.07
N VAL A 96 0.00 -14.41 25.39
CA VAL A 96 1.25 -14.83 24.74
C VAL A 96 1.04 -15.06 23.24
N LEU A 97 -0.05 -15.74 22.85
CA LEU A 97 -0.39 -15.96 21.45
C LEU A 97 -0.64 -14.65 20.71
N LEU A 98 -1.34 -13.70 21.33
CA LEU A 98 -1.58 -12.37 20.76
C LEU A 98 -0.26 -11.62 20.57
N VAL A 99 0.58 -11.55 21.60
CA VAL A 99 1.88 -10.86 21.53
C VAL A 99 2.78 -11.49 20.47
N PHE A 100 2.84 -12.82 20.38
CA PHE A 100 3.61 -13.49 19.34
C PHE A 100 3.10 -13.15 17.93
N ASN A 101 1.77 -13.09 17.76
CA ASN A 101 1.17 -12.72 16.50
C ASN A 101 1.49 -11.25 16.11
N GLU A 102 1.45 -10.32 17.05
CA GLU A 102 1.83 -8.92 16.81
C GLU A 102 3.31 -8.76 16.46
N ILE A 103 4.21 -9.46 17.17
CA ILE A 103 5.65 -9.47 16.84
C ILE A 103 5.85 -9.98 15.41
N TYR A 104 5.16 -11.06 15.07
CA TYR A 104 5.25 -11.66 13.75
C TYR A 104 4.67 -10.74 12.65
N PHE A 105 3.54 -10.09 12.92
CA PHE A 105 2.96 -9.08 12.04
C PHE A 105 3.94 -7.92 11.80
N PHE A 106 4.55 -7.38 12.87
CA PHE A 106 5.51 -6.29 12.73
C PHE A 106 6.75 -6.71 11.95
N HIS A 107 7.25 -7.93 12.14
CA HIS A 107 8.36 -8.45 11.35
C HIS A 107 7.99 -8.50 9.86
N ILE A 108 6.83 -9.05 9.51
CA ILE A 108 6.35 -9.06 8.12
C ILE A 108 6.20 -7.63 7.60
N TYR A 109 5.53 -6.76 8.35
CA TYR A 109 5.16 -5.43 7.89
C TYR A 109 6.38 -4.51 7.69
N PHE A 110 7.33 -4.52 8.62
CA PHE A 110 8.48 -3.62 8.60
C PHE A 110 9.74 -4.22 7.96
N VAL A 111 9.87 -5.55 7.88
CA VAL A 111 11.08 -6.20 7.37
C VAL A 111 10.80 -6.90 6.04
N SER A 112 9.89 -7.89 6.04
CA SER A 112 9.65 -8.71 4.84
C SER A 112 8.96 -7.94 3.72
N ASN A 113 7.94 -7.14 4.04
CA ASN A 113 7.10 -6.47 3.04
C ASN A 113 7.86 -5.38 2.26
N PRO A 114 8.66 -4.50 2.89
CA PRO A 114 9.49 -3.56 2.13
C PRO A 114 10.48 -4.27 1.21
N TYR A 115 11.07 -5.37 1.68
CA TYR A 115 12.02 -6.16 0.90
C TYR A 115 11.38 -6.87 -0.30
N GLU A 116 10.30 -7.64 -0.06
CA GLU A 116 9.65 -8.46 -1.10
C GLU A 116 8.74 -7.66 -2.03
N LYS A 117 8.26 -6.48 -1.59
CA LYS A 117 7.22 -5.71 -2.28
C LYS A 117 7.55 -4.22 -2.39
N SER A 118 8.83 -3.90 -2.57
CA SER A 118 9.32 -2.53 -2.76
C SER A 118 8.52 -1.76 -3.80
N GLU A 119 8.15 -2.40 -4.91
CA GLU A 119 7.38 -1.78 -5.99
C GLU A 119 5.96 -1.42 -5.53
N TYR A 120 5.28 -2.33 -4.83
CA TYR A 120 3.89 -2.14 -4.40
C TYR A 120 3.74 -1.03 -3.37
N ILE A 121 4.74 -0.84 -2.51
CA ILE A 121 4.78 0.27 -1.56
C ILE A 121 5.43 1.53 -2.16
N GLN A 122 5.81 1.49 -3.44
CA GLN A 122 6.44 2.59 -4.17
C GLN A 122 7.66 3.16 -3.45
N TYR A 123 8.46 2.25 -2.85
CA TYR A 123 9.56 2.60 -1.93
C TYR A 123 10.47 3.75 -2.43
N PRO A 124 10.93 3.78 -3.70
CA PRO A 124 11.89 4.78 -4.18
C PRO A 124 11.34 6.20 -4.29
N PHE A 125 10.01 6.40 -4.26
CA PHE A 125 9.40 7.69 -4.60
C PHE A 125 9.68 8.79 -3.57
N LYS A 126 9.91 8.42 -2.30
CA LYS A 126 10.36 9.39 -1.29
C LYS A 126 11.72 9.97 -1.68
N GLN A 127 12.69 9.11 -1.99
CA GLN A 127 14.05 9.51 -2.34
C GLN A 127 14.07 10.27 -3.66
N VAL A 128 13.24 9.86 -4.63
CA VAL A 128 13.03 10.59 -5.88
C VAL A 128 12.52 11.99 -5.59
N ALA A 129 11.45 12.14 -4.81
CA ALA A 129 10.85 13.43 -4.49
C ALA A 129 11.86 14.36 -3.79
N GLU A 130 12.51 13.89 -2.73
CA GLU A 130 13.55 14.66 -2.02
C GLU A 130 14.68 15.10 -2.96
N PHE A 131 15.11 14.21 -3.87
CA PHE A 131 16.16 14.52 -4.83
C PHE A 131 15.73 15.57 -5.87
N VAL A 132 14.58 15.38 -6.52
CA VAL A 132 14.15 16.31 -7.57
C VAL A 132 13.90 17.71 -7.00
N TRP A 133 13.46 17.81 -5.75
CA TRP A 133 13.37 19.10 -5.05
C TRP A 133 14.74 19.70 -4.74
N SER A 134 15.73 18.89 -4.36
CA SER A 134 17.12 19.36 -4.20
C SER A 134 17.73 19.87 -5.52
N GLN A 135 17.25 19.36 -6.65
CA GLN A 135 17.68 19.74 -7.99
C GLN A 135 16.73 20.74 -8.65
N TYR A 136 15.70 21.19 -7.94
CA TYR A 136 14.62 21.96 -8.52
C TYR A 136 15.18 23.17 -9.28
N GLY A 137 15.97 24.04 -8.65
CA GLY A 137 16.49 25.25 -9.30
C GLY A 137 17.40 25.05 -10.53
N ASN A 138 17.85 23.83 -10.81
CA ASN A 138 18.84 23.55 -11.87
C ASN A 138 18.21 23.25 -13.23
N PHE A 139 16.89 23.03 -13.29
CA PHE A 139 16.19 22.56 -14.48
C PHE A 139 14.89 23.34 -14.72
N ASP A 140 14.57 23.54 -16.01
CA ASP A 140 13.34 24.19 -16.44
C ASP A 140 12.14 23.23 -16.35
N SER A 141 12.37 21.93 -16.52
CA SER A 141 11.34 20.89 -16.42
C SER A 141 11.88 19.62 -15.76
N ILE A 142 10.99 18.92 -15.05
CA ILE A 142 11.29 17.64 -14.41
C ILE A 142 10.24 16.63 -14.85
N VAL A 143 10.67 15.59 -15.55
CA VAL A 143 9.81 14.50 -16.02
C VAL A 143 10.03 13.27 -15.15
N VAL A 144 8.97 12.77 -14.52
CA VAL A 144 9.02 11.58 -13.66
C VAL A 144 8.15 10.48 -14.27
N ASP A 145 8.80 9.38 -14.66
CA ASP A 145 8.11 8.20 -15.16
C ASP A 145 7.58 7.34 -14.01
N PRO A 146 6.26 7.11 -13.92
CA PRO A 146 5.73 6.20 -12.91
C PRO A 146 6.02 4.72 -13.22
N LEU A 147 6.48 4.37 -14.43
CA LEU A 147 6.79 3.00 -14.84
C LEU A 147 8.18 2.57 -14.34
N PHE A 148 8.21 1.53 -13.51
CA PHE A 148 9.43 0.92 -12.98
C PHE A 148 9.24 -0.56 -12.68
N GLY A 149 10.20 -1.19 -12.00
CA GLY A 149 10.11 -2.57 -11.52
C GLY A 149 11.37 -3.37 -11.82
N GLY A 150 11.73 -4.27 -10.91
CA GLY A 150 12.87 -5.16 -11.07
C GLY A 150 12.54 -6.33 -12.00
N ASP A 151 11.61 -7.17 -11.58
CA ASP A 151 11.33 -8.46 -12.24
C ASP A 151 10.17 -8.38 -13.26
N ALA A 152 9.28 -7.39 -13.10
CA ALA A 152 8.18 -7.12 -14.01
C ALA A 152 7.84 -5.62 -14.03
N PRO A 153 7.27 -5.10 -15.14
CA PRO A 153 6.79 -3.73 -15.20
C PRO A 153 5.70 -3.46 -14.16
N PHE A 154 5.85 -2.37 -13.42
CA PHE A 154 4.94 -1.88 -12.41
C PHE A 154 4.75 -0.38 -12.59
N VAL A 155 3.51 0.09 -12.53
CA VAL A 155 3.18 1.51 -12.65
C VAL A 155 2.83 2.04 -11.26
N ALA A 156 3.65 2.95 -10.76
CA ALA A 156 3.35 3.70 -9.55
C ALA A 156 2.07 4.51 -9.74
N THR A 157 1.18 4.41 -8.76
CA THR A 157 0.00 5.26 -8.67
C THR A 157 0.32 6.46 -7.79
N ALA A 158 -0.25 7.62 -8.07
CA ALA A 158 -0.17 8.76 -7.14
C ALA A 158 1.24 9.37 -6.93
N ALA A 159 2.18 9.16 -7.86
CA ALA A 159 3.54 9.73 -7.81
C ALA A 159 3.55 11.27 -7.62
N GLN A 160 2.59 11.98 -8.21
CA GLN A 160 2.41 13.42 -8.03
C GLN A 160 2.24 13.84 -6.57
N TYR A 161 1.62 13.00 -5.73
CA TYR A 161 1.42 13.30 -4.32
C TYR A 161 2.70 13.10 -3.51
N TYR A 162 3.55 12.13 -3.87
CA TYR A 162 4.89 12.02 -3.28
C TYR A 162 5.71 13.28 -3.57
N LEU A 163 5.71 13.74 -4.82
CA LEU A 163 6.42 14.95 -5.22
C LEU A 163 5.91 16.18 -4.46
N ALA A 164 4.59 16.37 -4.38
CA ALA A 164 4.01 17.51 -3.66
C ALA A 164 4.27 17.44 -2.15
N TYR A 165 4.09 16.26 -1.54
CA TYR A 165 4.22 16.07 -0.09
C TYR A 165 5.66 16.25 0.39
N PHE A 166 6.62 15.51 -0.17
CA PHE A 166 8.03 15.61 0.24
C PHE A 166 8.69 16.92 -0.22
N GLY A 167 8.11 17.59 -1.20
CA GLY A 167 8.48 18.94 -1.61
C GLY A 167 8.00 20.07 -0.72
N ASN A 168 7.12 19.77 0.24
CA ASN A 168 6.35 20.79 0.97
C ASN A 168 5.60 21.76 0.04
N TYR A 169 5.11 21.26 -1.10
CA TYR A 169 4.41 22.09 -2.07
C TYR A 169 3.04 22.51 -1.52
N PRO A 170 2.68 23.81 -1.52
CA PRO A 170 1.44 24.27 -0.88
C PRO A 170 0.20 23.57 -1.47
N PRO A 171 -0.65 22.92 -0.66
CA PRO A 171 -1.82 22.19 -1.18
C PRO A 171 -2.78 23.07 -1.98
N SER A 172 -2.93 24.35 -1.60
CA SER A 172 -3.76 25.31 -2.32
C SER A 172 -3.24 25.60 -3.72
N GLU A 173 -1.92 25.64 -3.91
CA GLU A 173 -1.30 25.86 -5.21
C GLU A 173 -1.29 24.59 -6.04
N PHE A 174 -1.02 23.44 -5.40
CA PHE A 174 -1.16 22.13 -6.03
C PHE A 174 -2.55 21.95 -6.65
N GLN A 175 -3.61 22.19 -5.89
CA GLN A 175 -4.99 22.03 -6.38
C GLN A 175 -5.35 22.95 -7.55
N LYS A 176 -4.79 24.16 -7.60
CA LYS A 176 -5.03 25.12 -8.70
C LYS A 176 -4.28 24.75 -9.97
N GLN A 177 -3.06 24.24 -9.83
CA GLN A 177 -2.14 24.02 -10.95
C GLN A 177 -2.21 22.60 -11.50
N TYR A 178 -2.58 21.63 -10.65
CA TYR A 178 -2.70 20.23 -11.02
C TYR A 178 -3.72 20.05 -12.13
N LYS A 179 -3.28 19.49 -13.25
CA LYS A 179 -4.12 19.23 -14.41
C LYS A 179 -3.59 18.06 -15.23
N THR A 180 -4.44 17.54 -16.10
CA THR A 180 -4.02 16.58 -17.12
C THR A 180 -3.11 17.28 -18.13
N GLY A 181 -2.02 16.61 -18.50
CA GLY A 181 -1.11 17.08 -19.55
C GLY A 181 -1.59 16.74 -20.95
N ASN A 182 -0.68 16.85 -21.92
CA ASN A 182 -0.98 16.59 -23.33
C ASN A 182 -0.62 15.15 -23.73
N LYS A 183 0.26 14.48 -22.99
CA LYS A 183 0.62 13.08 -23.23
C LYS A 183 -0.35 12.13 -22.51
N GLU A 184 -0.41 10.88 -22.98
CA GLU A 184 -1.29 9.86 -22.41
C GLU A 184 -1.04 9.68 -20.90
N ARG A 185 -2.12 9.81 -20.11
CA ARG A 185 -2.11 9.70 -18.63
C ARG A 185 -1.12 10.65 -17.94
N GLU A 186 -0.70 11.71 -18.63
CA GLU A 186 0.17 12.72 -18.05
C GLU A 186 -0.59 13.56 -17.03
N THR A 187 0.07 13.81 -15.90
CA THR A 187 -0.38 14.81 -14.94
C THR A 187 0.73 15.82 -14.74
N VAL A 188 0.37 17.09 -14.68
CA VAL A 188 1.33 18.19 -14.55
C VAL A 188 0.93 19.09 -13.40
N PHE A 189 1.95 19.60 -12.70
CA PHE A 189 1.81 20.71 -11.77
C PHE A 189 3.16 21.42 -11.70
N ASP A 190 3.14 22.75 -11.59
CA ASP A 190 4.37 23.55 -11.60
C ASP A 190 5.26 23.17 -12.82
N LYS A 191 6.52 22.73 -12.60
CA LYS A 191 7.40 22.21 -13.66
C LYS A 191 7.52 20.69 -13.72
N PHE A 192 6.73 19.98 -12.92
CA PHE A 192 6.69 18.53 -12.90
C PHE A 192 5.73 18.00 -13.96
N SER A 193 6.21 17.03 -14.73
CA SER A 193 5.43 16.24 -15.68
C SER A 193 5.54 14.77 -15.31
N ILE A 194 4.44 14.18 -14.83
CA ILE A 194 4.38 12.79 -14.39
C ILE A 194 3.75 11.99 -15.53
N ARG A 195 4.59 11.25 -16.26
CA ARG A 195 4.19 10.51 -17.47
C ARG A 195 5.24 9.50 -17.88
N LYS A 196 4.85 8.56 -18.73
CA LYS A 196 5.81 7.68 -19.41
C LYS A 196 6.83 8.50 -20.21
N ILE A 197 8.11 8.15 -20.08
CA ILE A 197 9.19 8.71 -20.89
C ILE A 197 9.23 7.97 -22.23
N VAL A 198 9.28 8.73 -23.32
CA VAL A 198 9.45 8.22 -24.68
C VAL A 198 10.81 8.72 -25.16
N TRP A 199 11.87 7.96 -24.86
CA TRP A 199 13.25 8.44 -24.98
C TRP A 199 13.62 8.93 -26.39
N ILE A 200 13.08 8.31 -27.43
CA ILE A 200 13.32 8.70 -28.83
C ILE A 200 12.96 10.17 -29.06
N GLU A 201 11.86 10.63 -28.46
CA GLU A 201 11.37 12.01 -28.57
C GLU A 201 11.99 12.92 -27.49
N ASP A 202 11.99 12.43 -26.25
CA ASP A 202 12.32 13.23 -25.06
C ASP A 202 13.81 13.56 -24.95
N GLN A 203 14.70 12.79 -25.59
CA GLN A 203 16.16 13.04 -25.60
C GLN A 203 16.57 14.38 -26.25
N HIS A 204 15.65 15.04 -26.94
CA HIS A 204 15.87 16.34 -27.57
C HIS A 204 15.44 17.52 -26.70
N LEU A 205 14.79 17.25 -25.56
CA LEU A 205 14.46 18.27 -24.57
C LEU A 205 15.75 18.81 -23.93
N LYS A 206 15.78 20.12 -23.69
CA LYS A 206 16.92 20.82 -23.09
C LYS A 206 16.61 21.19 -21.65
N ASN A 207 17.65 21.29 -20.83
CA ASN A 207 17.57 21.71 -19.44
C ASN A 207 16.47 20.96 -18.66
N THR A 208 16.38 19.65 -18.90
CA THR A 208 15.32 18.78 -18.38
C THR A 208 15.93 17.65 -17.56
N LEU A 209 15.36 17.43 -16.38
CA LEU A 209 15.70 16.28 -15.54
C LEU A 209 14.68 15.15 -15.76
N PHE A 210 15.17 13.99 -16.16
CA PHE A 210 14.36 12.78 -16.29
C PHE A 210 14.60 11.84 -15.13
N ILE A 211 13.53 11.41 -14.48
CA ILE A 211 13.54 10.29 -13.55
C ILE A 211 12.82 9.13 -14.24
N GLY A 212 13.56 8.11 -14.65
CA GLY A 212 12.99 6.96 -15.36
C GLY A 212 13.67 5.66 -14.99
N SER A 213 12.96 4.54 -15.15
CA SER A 213 13.53 3.21 -14.95
C SER A 213 14.26 2.73 -16.21
N TRP A 214 14.95 1.59 -16.10
CA TRP A 214 15.57 0.91 -17.23
C TRP A 214 14.56 0.45 -18.31
N LEU A 215 13.26 0.42 -17.99
CA LEU A 215 12.19 0.09 -18.93
C LEU A 215 11.90 1.24 -19.92
N SER A 216 12.15 2.49 -19.52
CA SER A 216 11.85 3.67 -20.32
C SER A 216 13.10 4.39 -20.83
N LEU A 217 14.23 4.24 -20.12
CA LEU A 217 15.50 4.86 -20.47
C LEU A 217 16.49 3.79 -20.98
N PRO A 218 17.13 3.97 -22.14
CA PRO A 218 18.16 3.05 -22.62
C PRO A 218 19.48 3.31 -21.89
N ILE A 219 19.56 2.90 -20.62
CA ILE A 219 20.69 3.20 -19.71
C ILE A 219 22.05 2.81 -20.30
N GLN A 220 22.10 1.79 -21.16
CA GLN A 220 23.33 1.33 -21.80
C GLN A 220 23.86 2.29 -22.89
N SER A 221 22.99 3.08 -23.54
CA SER A 221 23.39 4.03 -24.59
C SER A 221 23.50 5.47 -24.09
N ILE A 222 22.95 5.77 -22.92
CA ILE A 222 23.07 7.09 -22.29
C ILE A 222 24.51 7.28 -21.78
N ASN A 223 25.12 8.43 -22.09
CA ASN A 223 26.42 8.79 -21.53
C ASN A 223 26.33 8.82 -19.99
N LYS A 224 27.22 8.07 -19.32
CA LYS A 224 27.27 7.96 -17.85
C LYS A 224 27.36 9.32 -17.14
N ASP A 225 27.99 10.32 -17.75
CA ASP A 225 28.09 11.68 -17.17
C ASP A 225 26.74 12.40 -17.07
N ARG A 226 25.74 11.92 -17.81
CA ARG A 226 24.35 12.40 -17.73
C ARG A 226 23.55 11.74 -16.62
N ILE A 227 23.98 10.56 -16.14
CA ILE A 227 23.31 9.88 -15.02
C ILE A 227 23.88 10.47 -13.73
N ILE A 228 23.07 11.27 -13.04
CA ILE A 228 23.51 12.00 -11.84
C ILE A 228 23.11 11.31 -10.54
N LYS A 229 22.16 10.37 -10.58
CA LYS A 229 21.74 9.57 -9.42
C LYS A 229 21.06 8.27 -9.85
N ILE A 230 21.24 7.22 -9.06
CA ILE A 230 20.47 5.97 -9.14
C ILE A 230 19.67 5.83 -7.84
N PHE A 231 18.41 5.47 -7.97
CA PHE A 231 17.52 5.16 -6.86
C PHE A 231 17.32 3.66 -6.80
N TYR A 232 17.32 3.13 -5.58
CA TYR A 232 17.24 1.70 -5.34
C TYR A 232 15.95 1.36 -4.61
N SER A 233 15.39 0.20 -4.94
CA SER A 233 14.39 -0.49 -4.13
C SER A 233 14.99 -0.92 -2.79
N TYR A 234 14.16 -1.34 -1.84
CA TYR A 234 14.61 -1.78 -0.52
C TYR A 234 15.52 -3.02 -0.61
N ASP A 235 15.30 -3.89 -1.59
CA ASP A 235 16.12 -5.07 -1.88
C ASP A 235 17.48 -4.73 -2.54
N GLY A 236 17.74 -3.45 -2.81
CA GLY A 236 18.98 -2.98 -3.44
C GLY A 236 18.99 -3.03 -4.96
N LYS A 237 17.89 -3.43 -5.63
CA LYS A 237 17.80 -3.36 -7.09
C LYS A 237 17.62 -1.92 -7.59
N PRO A 238 18.25 -1.50 -8.70
CA PRO A 238 17.99 -0.18 -9.29
C PRO A 238 16.54 -0.03 -9.75
N ALA A 239 15.85 0.98 -9.22
CA ALA A 239 14.48 1.30 -9.58
C ALA A 239 14.40 2.45 -10.61
N PHE A 240 15.14 3.52 -10.37
CA PHE A 240 15.14 4.72 -11.23
C PHE A 240 16.53 5.28 -11.43
N TYR A 241 16.67 6.03 -12.52
CA TYR A 241 17.85 6.78 -12.90
C TYR A 241 17.46 8.24 -13.10
N ALA A 242 18.23 9.14 -12.50
CA ALA A 242 18.16 10.56 -12.77
C ALA A 242 19.10 10.91 -13.92
N VAL A 243 18.55 11.35 -15.05
CA VAL A 243 19.30 11.72 -16.26
C VAL A 243 19.10 13.19 -16.56
N LYS A 244 20.20 13.95 -16.65
CA LYS A 244 20.18 15.36 -17.07
C LYS A 244 20.39 15.50 -18.58
N LEU A 245 19.65 16.42 -19.20
CA LEU A 245 19.85 16.89 -20.58
C LEU A 245 20.05 18.39 -20.64
#